data_AF-A0AA40G9Q2-F1
#
_entry.id   AF-A0AA40G9Q2-F1
#
_cell.length_a   1.000
_cell.length_b   1.000
_cell.length_c   1.000
_cell.angle_alpha   90.00
_cell.angle_beta   90.00
_cell.angle_gamma   90.00
#
_symmetry.space_group_name_H-M   'P 1'
#
loop_
_entity.id
_entity.type
_entity.pdbx_description
1 polymer ?
#
loop_
_entity_poly.entity_id
_entity_poly.type
_entity_poly.pdbx_seq_one_letter_code
_entity_poly.pdbx_strand_id
1 'polypeptide(L)'
;MLEPILAEDCTYTKLVPSLERVLNDLNENSTHHDYMVALVIVLLAEAGFYLSSTNNNYSRPKLRSLHVPKDWKSQETGVYEMYFQLETVPDIKCKLVACPLGDTLILNFFPLIDGKITYTITVQTLKYVNPYSSDLCGRYMKLKEISHRFKDKLSTPVRSDILHEAGVMGPSLQALPTELKLRILRLLDVCSLTRIAQCCSEFHELCSDAQLKRYIILERLECRMANGRLKL
;
A
#
# COMPACT_ATOMS: atom_id res chain seq x y z
N MET A 1 -20.65 10.17 -20.79
CA MET A 1 -19.78 9.02 -20.48
C MET A 1 -18.79 9.45 -19.41
N LEU A 2 -18.61 8.68 -18.32
CA LEU A 2 -17.66 9.03 -17.26
C LEU A 2 -16.21 8.99 -17.80
N GLU A 3 -15.37 9.89 -17.32
CA GLU A 3 -13.92 9.81 -17.51
C GLU A 3 -13.35 8.78 -16.53
N PRO A 4 -12.50 7.84 -16.99
CA PRO A 4 -11.88 6.88 -16.09
C PRO A 4 -10.94 7.64 -15.15
N ILE A 5 -11.16 7.47 -13.85
CA ILE A 5 -10.41 8.16 -12.79
C ILE A 5 -9.25 7.28 -12.33
N LEU A 6 -9.41 5.95 -12.40
CA LEU A 6 -8.45 4.95 -11.94
C LEU A 6 -7.89 4.16 -13.13
N ALA A 7 -6.60 3.80 -13.06
CA ALA A 7 -5.88 3.04 -14.07
C ALA A 7 -6.54 1.69 -14.39
N GLU A 8 -7.27 1.12 -13.43
CA GLU A 8 -8.05 -0.11 -13.60
C GLU A 8 -9.29 0.04 -14.49
N ASP A 9 -9.81 1.26 -14.66
CA ASP A 9 -10.96 1.57 -15.52
C ASP A 9 -10.56 1.82 -16.98
N CYS A 10 -9.26 1.72 -17.31
CA CYS A 10 -8.80 1.85 -18.68
C CYS A 10 -9.37 0.72 -19.54
N THR A 11 -10.10 1.10 -20.57
CA THR A 11 -10.56 0.19 -21.63
C THR A 11 -9.64 0.30 -22.83
N TYR A 12 -9.73 -0.67 -23.75
CA TYR A 12 -9.01 -0.65 -25.04
C TYR A 12 -9.25 0.62 -25.87
N THR A 13 -10.28 1.41 -25.53
CA THR A 13 -10.70 2.62 -26.23
C THR A 13 -10.41 3.91 -25.45
N LYS A 14 -10.12 3.86 -24.15
CA LYS A 14 -9.96 5.05 -23.32
C LYS A 14 -8.99 4.81 -22.16
N LEU A 15 -7.89 5.56 -22.16
CA LEU A 15 -6.94 5.62 -21.06
C LEU A 15 -7.34 6.68 -20.03
N VAL A 16 -6.84 6.52 -18.81
CA VAL A 16 -6.93 7.54 -17.77
C VAL A 16 -6.02 8.72 -18.13
N PRO A 17 -6.49 9.97 -18.00
CA PRO A 17 -5.69 11.15 -18.33
C PRO A 17 -4.33 11.22 -17.61
N SER A 18 -4.25 10.69 -16.37
CA SER A 18 -3.00 10.60 -15.61
C SER A 18 -1.99 9.65 -16.24
N LEU A 19 -2.46 8.50 -16.75
CA LEU A 19 -1.61 7.52 -17.41
C LEU A 19 -1.17 8.03 -18.79
N GLU A 20 -2.09 8.60 -19.57
CA GLU A 20 -1.78 9.21 -20.87
C GLU A 20 -0.71 10.30 -20.75
N ARG A 21 -0.78 11.13 -19.71
CA ARG A 21 0.22 12.18 -19.48
C ARG A 21 1.60 11.62 -19.16
N VAL A 22 1.68 10.65 -18.25
CA VAL A 22 2.94 9.99 -17.89
C VAL A 22 3.53 9.25 -19.09
N LEU A 23 2.68 8.70 -19.96
CA LEU A 23 3.10 8.05 -21.20
C LEU A 23 3.66 9.03 -22.23
N ASN A 24 3.06 10.22 -22.35
CA ASN A 24 3.57 11.28 -23.24
C ASN A 24 4.91 11.85 -22.77
N ASP A 25 5.24 11.72 -21.48
CA ASP A 25 6.55 12.09 -20.94
C ASP A 25 7.64 11.03 -21.21
N LEU A 26 7.27 9.83 -21.68
CA LEU A 26 8.23 8.78 -22.01
C LEU A 26 8.89 9.03 -23.38
N ASN A 27 10.17 8.65 -23.48
CA ASN A 27 10.93 8.77 -24.73
C ASN A 27 10.49 7.72 -25.76
N GLU A 28 10.69 8.00 -27.05
CA GLU A 28 10.37 7.07 -28.14
C GLU A 28 11.10 5.71 -28.03
N ASN A 29 12.25 5.66 -27.33
CA ASN A 29 13.04 4.45 -27.10
C ASN A 29 12.70 3.72 -25.78
N SER A 30 11.53 3.98 -25.19
CA SER A 30 11.11 3.35 -23.94
C SER A 30 10.87 1.84 -24.08
N THR A 31 11.42 1.11 -23.12
CA THR A 31 11.28 -0.35 -22.99
C THR A 31 9.98 -0.73 -22.30
N HIS A 32 9.58 -2.01 -22.40
CA HIS A 32 8.42 -2.54 -21.67
C HIS A 32 8.55 -2.35 -20.14
N HIS A 33 9.78 -2.30 -19.60
CA HIS A 33 10.04 -1.98 -18.20
C HIS A 33 9.70 -0.52 -17.87
N ASP A 34 10.06 0.43 -18.73
CA ASP A 34 9.77 1.85 -18.53
C ASP A 34 8.25 2.09 -18.47
N TYR A 35 7.48 1.44 -19.36
CA TYR A 35 6.00 1.47 -19.34
C TYR A 35 5.41 0.87 -18.06
N MET A 36 6.02 -0.19 -17.53
CA MET A 36 5.57 -0.79 -16.27
C MET A 36 5.85 0.12 -15.07
N VAL A 37 7.02 0.76 -15.01
CA VAL A 37 7.34 1.70 -13.93
C VAL A 37 6.45 2.94 -14.02
N ALA A 38 6.17 3.46 -15.22
CA ALA A 38 5.20 4.52 -15.43
C ALA A 38 3.81 4.17 -14.85
N LEU A 39 3.32 2.95 -15.09
CA LEU A 39 2.07 2.47 -14.51
C LEU A 39 2.14 2.41 -12.97
N VAL A 40 3.26 1.95 -12.41
CA VAL A 40 3.47 1.90 -10.95
C VAL A 40 3.40 3.29 -10.32
N ILE A 41 3.97 4.31 -10.96
CA ILE A 41 3.88 5.70 -10.48
C ILE A 41 2.41 6.16 -10.40
N VAL A 42 1.61 5.83 -11.41
CA VAL A 42 0.16 6.17 -11.42
C VAL A 42 -0.59 5.41 -10.32
N LEU A 43 -0.32 4.11 -10.14
CA LEU A 43 -0.96 3.30 -9.10
C LEU A 43 -0.60 3.80 -7.69
N LEU A 44 0.63 4.26 -7.48
CA LEU A 44 1.05 4.89 -6.22
C LEU A 44 0.34 6.24 -6.00
N ALA A 45 0.20 7.06 -7.05
CA ALA A 45 -0.56 8.31 -6.98
C ALA A 45 -2.02 8.07 -6.61
N GLU A 46 -2.66 7.05 -7.16
CA GLU A 46 -4.02 6.64 -6.78
C GLU A 46 -4.13 6.19 -5.32
N ALA A 47 -3.09 5.55 -4.79
CA ALA A 47 -3.03 5.15 -3.38
C ALA A 47 -2.72 6.33 -2.42
N GLY A 48 -2.49 7.53 -2.97
CA GLY A 48 -2.22 8.76 -2.23
C GLY A 48 -0.72 9.04 -1.97
N PHE A 49 0.17 8.33 -2.66
CA PHE A 49 1.61 8.58 -2.61
C PHE A 49 2.04 9.53 -3.73
N TYR A 50 2.85 10.53 -3.40
CA TYR A 50 3.34 11.50 -4.36
C TYR A 50 4.86 11.53 -4.36
N LEU A 51 5.46 11.83 -5.51
CA LEU A 51 6.90 11.97 -5.63
C LEU A 51 7.38 13.09 -4.70
N SER A 52 8.37 12.78 -3.86
CA SER A 52 9.02 13.77 -2.98
C SER A 52 9.89 14.66 -3.86
N SER A 53 9.33 15.79 -4.32
CA SER A 53 10.06 16.77 -5.11
C SER A 53 11.06 17.51 -4.25
N THR A 54 12.25 17.77 -4.79
CA THR A 54 13.29 18.59 -4.13
C THR A 54 12.87 20.06 -3.97
N ASN A 55 11.82 20.51 -4.66
CA ASN A 55 11.35 21.89 -4.58
C ASN A 55 10.17 22.05 -3.60
N ASN A 56 10.47 22.77 -2.52
CA ASN A 56 9.64 23.21 -1.38
C ASN A 56 8.41 24.05 -1.75
N ASN A 57 7.54 23.56 -2.62
CA ASN A 57 6.24 24.19 -2.83
C ASN A 57 5.18 23.31 -2.17
N TYR A 58 4.68 23.79 -1.02
CA TYR A 58 3.59 23.23 -0.18
C TYR A 58 2.22 23.11 -0.89
N SER A 59 2.22 23.01 -2.21
CA SER A 59 1.02 22.85 -3.02
C SER A 59 0.76 21.36 -3.25
N ARG A 60 -0.41 20.89 -2.83
CA ARG A 60 -0.90 19.52 -3.08
C ARG A 60 -0.63 19.14 -4.55
N PRO A 61 0.22 18.13 -4.83
CA PRO A 61 0.39 17.64 -6.18
C PRO A 61 -0.94 17.03 -6.60
N LYS A 62 -1.61 17.62 -7.59
CA LYS A 62 -2.85 17.02 -8.13
C LYS A 62 -2.44 15.79 -8.94
N LEU A 63 -3.28 14.75 -8.99
CA LEU A 63 -3.14 13.63 -9.95
C LEU A 63 -2.84 14.12 -11.38
N ARG A 64 -3.32 15.34 -11.71
CA ARG A 64 -3.16 16.04 -12.98
C ARG A 64 -1.76 16.62 -13.25
N SER A 65 -0.86 16.64 -12.28
CA SER A 65 0.51 17.15 -12.40
C SER A 65 1.57 16.04 -12.26
N LEU A 66 1.17 14.79 -12.43
CA LEU A 66 2.08 13.64 -12.40
C LEU A 66 2.98 13.68 -13.64
N HIS A 67 4.29 13.70 -13.43
CA HIS A 67 5.30 13.65 -14.48
C HIS A 67 6.38 12.64 -14.06
N VAL A 68 7.03 12.01 -15.04
CA VAL A 68 8.15 11.11 -14.78
C VAL A 68 9.38 11.94 -14.35
N PRO A 69 10.04 11.65 -13.21
CA PRO A 69 11.26 12.35 -12.81
C PRO A 69 12.36 12.11 -13.84
N LYS A 70 13.17 13.13 -14.16
CA LYS A 70 14.24 12.99 -15.16
C LYS A 70 15.35 12.01 -14.74
N ASP A 71 15.63 11.92 -13.43
CA ASP A 71 16.69 11.08 -12.85
C ASP A 71 16.14 9.77 -12.26
N TRP A 72 14.93 9.36 -12.64
CA TRP A 72 14.28 8.16 -12.12
C TRP A 72 14.98 6.84 -12.47
N LYS A 73 15.85 6.83 -13.48
CA LYS A 73 16.52 5.64 -14.01
C LYS A 73 18.03 5.86 -14.00
N SER A 74 18.75 4.99 -13.30
CA SER A 74 20.22 4.99 -13.35
C SER A 74 20.67 4.51 -14.74
N GLN A 75 21.48 5.33 -15.42
CA GLN A 75 22.01 5.00 -16.74
C GLN A 75 23.02 3.84 -16.69
N GLU A 76 23.70 3.65 -15.57
CA GLU A 76 24.74 2.63 -15.39
C GLU A 76 24.16 1.26 -15.06
N THR A 77 23.14 1.20 -14.19
CA THR A 77 22.58 -0.05 -13.68
C THR A 77 21.21 -0.40 -14.27
N GLY A 78 20.54 0.56 -14.92
CA GLY A 78 19.16 0.40 -15.41
C GLY A 78 18.12 0.28 -14.29
N VAL A 79 18.52 0.46 -13.03
CA VAL A 79 17.66 0.41 -11.85
C VAL A 79 16.89 1.72 -11.74
N TYR A 80 15.60 1.62 -11.40
CA TYR A 80 14.76 2.78 -11.16
C TYR A 80 14.70 3.07 -9.66
N GLU A 81 15.04 4.29 -9.27
CA GLU A 81 14.99 4.72 -7.88
C GLU A 81 14.18 6.00 -7.76
N MET A 82 13.22 6.00 -6.84
CA MET A 82 12.39 7.16 -6.61
C MET A 82 11.89 7.21 -5.16
N TYR A 83 11.66 8.44 -4.70
CA TYR A 83 11.20 8.73 -3.36
C TYR A 83 9.77 9.22 -3.41
N PHE A 84 8.93 8.62 -2.57
CA PHE A 84 7.53 8.98 -2.41
C PHE A 84 7.27 9.49 -0.99
N GLN A 85 6.18 10.21 -0.83
CA GLN A 85 5.64 10.66 0.46
C GLN A 85 4.13 10.52 0.43
N LEU A 86 3.54 10.19 1.58
CA LEU A 86 2.09 10.05 1.72
C LEU A 86 1.47 11.44 1.98
N GLU A 87 0.41 11.81 1.28
CA GLU A 87 -0.21 13.15 1.46
C GLU A 87 -0.72 13.41 2.88
N THR A 88 -1.16 12.36 3.59
CA THR A 88 -1.62 12.50 4.98
C THR A 88 -0.50 12.65 5.99
N VAL A 89 0.73 12.19 5.66
CA VAL A 89 1.90 12.21 6.55
C VAL A 89 3.14 12.55 5.73
N PRO A 90 3.45 13.84 5.53
CA PRO A 90 4.57 14.26 4.68
C PRO A 90 5.94 14.00 5.31
N ASP A 91 6.00 13.78 6.63
CA ASP A 91 7.27 13.61 7.36
C ASP A 91 7.94 12.26 7.06
N ILE A 92 7.16 11.26 6.66
CA ILE A 92 7.65 9.91 6.37
C ILE A 92 7.85 9.75 4.86
N LYS A 93 9.11 9.56 4.47
CA LYS A 93 9.49 9.27 3.08
C LYS A 93 9.51 7.76 2.83
N CYS A 94 9.15 7.35 1.62
CA CYS A 94 9.22 5.98 1.14
C CYS A 94 10.17 5.90 -0.05
N LYS A 95 10.92 4.79 -0.17
CA LYS A 95 11.76 4.54 -1.34
C LYS A 95 11.15 3.40 -2.15
N LEU A 96 10.97 3.63 -3.45
CA LEU A 96 10.70 2.58 -4.43
C LEU A 96 11.99 2.32 -5.22
N VAL A 97 12.35 1.04 -5.30
CA VAL A 97 13.45 0.55 -6.12
C VAL A 97 12.91 -0.51 -7.06
N ALA A 98 12.96 -0.24 -8.37
CA ALA A 98 12.58 -1.21 -9.39
C ALA A 98 13.84 -1.74 -10.11
N CYS A 99 14.05 -3.05 -10.06
CA CYS A 99 15.20 -3.69 -10.69
C CYS A 99 14.72 -4.56 -11.87
N PRO A 100 15.11 -4.24 -13.12
CA PRO A 100 14.81 -5.09 -14.25
C PRO A 100 15.68 -6.35 -14.21
N LEU A 101 15.06 -7.52 -14.36
CA LEU A 101 15.71 -8.82 -14.44
C LEU A 101 15.10 -9.62 -15.60
N GLY A 102 15.72 -9.53 -16.77
CA GLY A 102 15.20 -10.15 -18.00
C GLY A 102 13.87 -9.54 -18.41
N ASP A 103 12.82 -10.36 -18.48
CA ASP A 103 11.43 -9.97 -18.74
C ASP A 103 10.65 -9.61 -17.44
N THR A 104 11.25 -9.84 -16.28
CA THR A 104 10.65 -9.56 -14.98
C THR A 104 11.15 -8.24 -14.40
N LEU A 105 10.29 -7.58 -13.63
CA LEU A 105 10.60 -6.38 -12.88
C LEU A 105 10.37 -6.66 -11.40
N ILE A 106 11.42 -6.49 -10.60
CA ILE A 106 11.36 -6.63 -9.14
C ILE A 106 11.10 -5.25 -8.56
N LEU A 107 9.97 -5.07 -7.89
CA LEU A 107 9.58 -3.82 -7.25
C LEU A 107 9.73 -3.97 -5.75
N ASN A 108 10.63 -3.17 -5.16
CA ASN A 108 10.84 -3.07 -3.73
C ASN A 108 10.32 -1.72 -3.25
N PHE A 109 9.37 -1.73 -2.33
CA PHE A 109 8.80 -0.52 -1.74
C PHE A 109 8.87 -0.59 -0.23
N PHE A 110 9.43 0.44 0.40
CA PHE A 110 9.59 0.48 1.85
C PHE A 110 9.57 1.92 2.39
N PRO A 111 9.00 2.14 3.58
CA PRO A 111 9.11 3.41 4.28
C PRO A 111 10.50 3.56 4.90
N LEU A 112 11.02 4.78 4.94
CA LEU A 112 12.31 5.13 5.56
C LEU A 112 12.13 5.38 7.06
N ILE A 113 11.61 4.38 7.77
CA ILE A 113 11.43 4.38 9.23
C ILE A 113 12.40 3.37 9.86
N ASP A 114 12.58 3.45 11.18
CA ASP A 114 13.35 2.44 11.93
C ASP A 114 12.55 1.11 12.02
N GLY A 115 13.22 -0.04 11.92
CA GLY A 115 12.52 -1.36 11.87
C GLY A 115 11.99 -1.77 10.48
N LYS A 116 12.62 -1.32 9.40
CA LYS A 116 12.24 -1.47 7.97
C LYS A 116 11.71 -2.85 7.57
N ILE A 117 10.40 -2.94 7.32
CA ILE A 117 9.82 -4.03 6.53
C ILE A 117 9.87 -3.61 5.05
N THR A 118 10.54 -4.42 4.24
CA THR A 118 10.59 -4.21 2.79
C THR A 118 9.54 -5.06 2.12
N TYR A 119 8.65 -4.40 1.35
CA TYR A 119 7.65 -5.09 0.56
C TYR A 119 8.15 -5.28 -0.85
N THR A 120 8.19 -6.52 -1.30
CA THR A 120 8.70 -6.89 -2.61
C THR A 120 7.64 -7.62 -3.43
N ILE A 121 7.47 -7.21 -4.68
CA ILE A 121 6.71 -7.97 -5.67
C ILE A 121 7.53 -8.17 -6.93
N THR A 122 7.30 -9.30 -7.61
CA THR A 122 7.88 -9.60 -8.92
C THR A 122 6.79 -9.60 -9.98
N VAL A 123 7.02 -8.86 -11.06
CA VAL A 123 6.04 -8.66 -12.12
C VAL A 123 6.67 -8.99 -13.47
N GLN A 124 6.10 -9.96 -14.18
CA GLN A 124 6.44 -10.21 -15.58
C GLN A 124 5.87 -9.07 -16.43
N THR A 125 6.73 -8.24 -16.97
CA THR A 125 6.32 -6.99 -17.64
C THR A 125 5.60 -7.28 -18.96
N LEU A 126 6.05 -8.27 -19.73
CA LEU A 126 5.43 -8.69 -21.00
C LEU A 126 4.01 -9.25 -20.83
N LYS A 127 3.61 -9.63 -19.60
CA LYS A 127 2.23 -10.08 -19.31
C LYS A 127 1.24 -8.91 -19.27
N TYR A 128 1.71 -7.72 -18.93
CA TYR A 128 0.89 -6.53 -18.70
C TYR A 128 1.17 -5.40 -19.71
N VAL A 129 2.31 -5.43 -20.38
CA VAL A 129 2.70 -4.47 -21.42
C VAL A 129 3.05 -5.21 -22.70
N ASN A 130 2.38 -4.82 -23.79
CA ASN A 130 2.67 -5.30 -25.13
C ASN A 130 3.56 -4.28 -25.88
N PRO A 131 4.88 -4.53 -26.02
CA PRO A 131 5.78 -3.58 -26.67
C PRO A 131 5.51 -3.41 -28.17
N TYR A 132 4.77 -4.32 -28.81
CA TYR A 132 4.50 -4.31 -30.25
C TYR A 132 3.24 -3.53 -30.63
N SER A 133 2.46 -3.04 -29.66
CA SER A 133 1.26 -2.26 -29.95
C SER A 133 1.63 -0.80 -30.28
N SER A 134 1.13 -0.34 -31.43
CA SER A 134 1.23 1.07 -31.86
C SER A 134 0.36 2.00 -31.01
N ASP A 135 -0.77 1.48 -30.51
CA ASP A 135 -1.73 2.27 -29.73
C ASP A 135 -1.37 2.25 -28.24
N LEU A 136 -1.32 3.43 -27.61
CA LEU A 136 -1.10 3.54 -26.17
C LEU A 136 -2.19 2.80 -25.38
N CYS A 137 -3.45 2.86 -25.83
CA CYS A 137 -4.59 2.17 -25.20
C CYS A 137 -4.47 0.65 -25.31
N GLY A 138 -3.91 0.13 -26.41
CA GLY A 138 -3.72 -1.30 -26.65
C GLY A 138 -2.43 -1.87 -26.05
N ARG A 139 -1.51 -0.99 -25.60
CA ARG A 139 -0.22 -1.37 -25.02
C ARG A 139 -0.36 -2.00 -23.64
N TYR A 140 -1.35 -1.61 -22.85
CA TYR A 140 -1.57 -2.18 -21.52
C TYR A 140 -2.64 -3.27 -21.53
N MET A 141 -2.33 -4.37 -20.83
CA MET A 141 -3.21 -5.53 -20.70
C MET A 141 -3.42 -5.86 -19.24
N LYS A 142 -4.62 -6.36 -18.93
CA LYS A 142 -4.98 -6.88 -17.58
C LYS A 142 -4.70 -5.86 -16.46
N LEU A 143 -4.97 -4.58 -16.71
CA LEU A 143 -4.73 -3.47 -15.77
C LEU A 143 -5.42 -3.67 -14.41
N LYS A 144 -6.63 -4.23 -14.41
CA LYS A 144 -7.33 -4.57 -13.17
C LYS A 144 -6.58 -5.59 -12.31
N GLU A 145 -6.02 -6.64 -12.93
CA GLU A 145 -5.28 -7.69 -12.22
C GLU A 145 -4.01 -7.11 -11.56
N ILE A 146 -3.25 -6.31 -12.30
CA ILE A 146 -2.03 -5.69 -11.78
C ILE A 146 -2.33 -4.60 -10.75
N SER A 147 -3.39 -3.79 -10.95
CA SER A 147 -3.83 -2.78 -9.98
C SER A 147 -4.15 -3.42 -8.63
N HIS A 148 -5.00 -4.44 -8.60
CA HIS A 148 -5.32 -5.16 -7.36
C HIS A 148 -4.08 -5.80 -6.74
N ARG A 149 -3.29 -6.53 -7.53
CA ARG A 149 -2.07 -7.19 -7.01
C ARG A 149 -1.08 -6.19 -6.42
N PHE A 150 -0.87 -5.06 -7.08
CA PHE A 150 0.02 -4.00 -6.60
C PHE A 150 -0.54 -3.31 -5.35
N LYS A 151 -1.84 -2.97 -5.38
CA LYS A 151 -2.51 -2.29 -4.27
C LYS A 151 -2.48 -3.16 -3.01
N ASP A 152 -2.84 -4.43 -3.13
CA ASP A 152 -2.94 -5.38 -2.02
C ASP A 152 -1.58 -5.78 -1.42
N LYS A 153 -0.53 -5.90 -2.26
CA LYS A 153 0.78 -6.41 -1.82
C LYS A 153 1.81 -5.33 -1.50
N LEU A 154 1.72 -4.15 -2.10
CA LEU A 154 2.66 -3.05 -1.87
C LEU A 154 1.99 -1.83 -1.23
N SER A 155 1.01 -1.23 -1.91
CA SER A 155 0.57 0.12 -1.52
C SER A 155 -0.20 0.15 -0.18
N THR A 156 -1.13 -0.80 0.02
CA THR A 156 -1.96 -0.90 1.22
C THR A 156 -1.15 -1.27 2.46
N PRO A 157 -0.25 -2.28 2.44
CA PRO A 157 0.56 -2.58 3.60
C PRO A 157 1.51 -1.44 3.95
N VAL A 158 2.24 -0.87 2.97
CA VAL A 158 3.15 0.26 3.25
C VAL A 158 2.39 1.47 3.79
N ARG A 159 1.20 1.77 3.25
CA ARG A 159 0.35 2.84 3.79
C ARG A 159 -0.08 2.56 5.23
N SER A 160 -0.41 1.31 5.55
CA SER A 160 -0.84 0.92 6.90
C SER A 160 0.28 1.10 7.91
N ASP A 161 1.51 0.74 7.56
CA ASP A 161 2.69 0.90 8.41
C ASP A 161 3.01 2.38 8.65
N ILE A 162 2.96 3.21 7.61
CA ILE A 162 3.20 4.66 7.73
C ILE A 162 2.16 5.30 8.65
N LEU A 163 0.89 4.92 8.52
CA LEU A 163 -0.18 5.47 9.35
C LEU A 163 -0.08 5.00 10.79
N HIS A 164 0.23 3.72 11.00
CA HIS A 164 0.46 3.14 12.32
C HIS A 164 1.56 3.92 13.04
N GLU A 165 2.67 4.16 12.36
CA GLU A 165 3.83 4.79 12.99
C GLU A 165 3.73 6.31 13.14
N ALA A 166 2.93 6.95 12.29
CA ALA A 166 2.52 8.34 12.48
C ALA A 166 1.47 8.52 13.60
N GLY A 167 0.93 7.43 14.17
CA GLY A 167 -0.17 7.48 15.13
C GLY A 167 -1.48 8.01 14.54
N VAL A 168 -1.63 7.95 13.21
CA VAL A 168 -2.82 8.43 12.49
C VAL A 168 -3.78 7.26 12.28
N MET A 169 -5.07 7.51 12.50
CA MET A 169 -6.10 6.50 12.27
C MET A 169 -6.10 6.02 10.82
N GLY A 170 -5.90 4.71 10.66
CA GLY A 170 -5.89 4.03 9.36
C GLY A 170 -6.97 2.95 9.26
N PRO A 171 -7.14 2.37 8.06
CA PRO A 171 -8.10 1.29 7.84
C PRO A 171 -7.67 -0.05 8.47
N SER A 172 -6.43 -0.16 8.95
CA SER A 172 -5.93 -1.36 9.61
C SER A 172 -6.32 -1.39 11.10
N LEU A 173 -6.53 -2.59 11.65
CA LEU A 173 -6.82 -2.77 13.08
C LEU A 173 -5.66 -2.26 13.96
N GLN A 174 -4.42 -2.36 13.47
CA GLN A 174 -3.24 -1.84 14.15
C GLN A 174 -3.21 -0.31 14.19
N ALA A 175 -3.73 0.40 13.19
CA ALA A 175 -3.74 1.86 13.19
C ALA A 175 -4.85 2.48 14.06
N LEU A 176 -5.64 1.67 14.77
CA LEU A 176 -6.66 2.18 15.70
C LEU A 176 -6.05 2.70 17.01
N PRO A 177 -6.66 3.71 17.66
CA PRO A 177 -6.32 4.08 19.02
C PRO A 177 -6.46 2.90 19.98
N THR A 178 -5.61 2.85 21.00
CA THR A 178 -5.54 1.77 21.98
C THR A 178 -6.88 1.52 22.68
N GLU A 179 -7.66 2.57 22.93
CA GLU A 179 -8.98 2.50 23.54
C GLU A 179 -9.96 1.71 22.68
N LEU A 180 -9.94 1.93 21.35
CA LEU A 180 -10.79 1.21 20.41
C LEU A 180 -10.34 -0.24 20.26
N LYS A 181 -9.01 -0.49 20.22
CA LYS A 181 -8.47 -1.86 20.22
C LYS A 181 -8.94 -2.63 21.44
N LEU A 182 -8.80 -2.07 22.64
CA LEU A 182 -9.27 -2.70 23.88
C LEU A 182 -10.78 -2.92 23.88
N ARG A 183 -11.56 -1.99 23.31
CA ARG A 183 -13.02 -2.15 23.19
C ARG A 183 -13.39 -3.31 22.27
N ILE A 184 -12.70 -3.47 21.14
CA ILE A 184 -12.90 -4.59 20.21
C ILE A 184 -12.50 -5.91 20.89
N LEU A 185 -11.35 -5.94 21.57
CA LEU A 185 -10.88 -7.12 22.30
C LEU A 185 -11.89 -7.56 23.38
N ARG A 186 -12.54 -6.63 24.09
CA ARG A 186 -13.61 -6.94 25.06
C ARG A 186 -14.85 -7.60 24.46
N LEU A 187 -15.09 -7.48 23.15
CA LEU A 187 -16.22 -8.09 22.46
C LEU A 187 -15.93 -9.52 21.98
N LEU A 188 -14.69 -9.99 22.11
CA LEU A 188 -14.26 -11.29 21.61
C LEU A 188 -14.28 -12.35 22.71
N ASP A 189 -14.56 -13.59 22.31
CA ASP A 189 -14.47 -14.74 23.18
C ASP A 189 -13.00 -15.08 23.53
N VAL A 190 -12.82 -15.83 24.63
CA VAL A 190 -11.49 -16.18 25.17
C VAL A 190 -10.61 -16.92 24.16
N CYS A 191 -11.20 -17.78 23.31
CA CYS A 191 -10.45 -18.51 22.30
C CYS A 191 -9.97 -17.57 21.19
N SER A 192 -10.82 -16.64 20.73
CA SER A 192 -10.44 -15.63 19.74
C SER A 192 -9.41 -14.63 20.27
N LEU A 193 -9.52 -14.22 21.55
CA LEU A 193 -8.51 -13.38 22.20
C LEU A 193 -7.13 -14.03 22.24
N THR A 194 -7.07 -15.33 22.55
CA THR A 194 -5.81 -16.08 22.58
C THR A 194 -5.18 -16.16 21.19
N ARG A 195 -6.00 -16.36 20.13
CA ARG A 195 -5.52 -16.36 18.74
C ARG A 195 -4.98 -15.00 18.34
N ILE A 196 -5.68 -13.91 18.67
CA ILE A 196 -5.22 -12.55 18.37
C ILE A 196 -3.91 -12.21 19.09
N ALA A 197 -3.77 -12.63 20.35
CA ALA A 197 -2.55 -12.44 21.13
C ALA A 197 -1.33 -13.18 20.55
N GLN A 198 -1.53 -14.15 19.66
CA GLN A 198 -0.46 -14.88 18.96
C GLN A 198 -0.08 -14.24 17.62
N CYS A 199 -0.88 -13.30 17.10
CA CYS A 199 -0.66 -12.72 15.77
C CYS A 199 0.40 -11.62 15.75
N CYS A 200 0.54 -10.85 16.83
CA CYS A 200 1.44 -9.69 16.89
C CYS A 200 1.87 -9.42 18.33
N SER A 201 3.10 -8.93 18.52
CA SER A 201 3.63 -8.49 19.81
C SER A 201 2.76 -7.41 20.45
N GLU A 202 2.27 -6.45 19.66
CA GLU A 202 1.40 -5.37 20.15
C GLU A 202 0.09 -5.94 20.74
N PHE A 203 -0.58 -6.84 20.03
CA PHE A 203 -1.81 -7.47 20.53
C PHE A 203 -1.54 -8.40 21.71
N HIS A 204 -0.36 -9.01 21.78
CA HIS A 204 0.06 -9.80 22.93
C HIS A 204 0.14 -8.95 24.22
N GLU A 205 0.70 -7.75 24.11
CA GLU A 205 0.78 -6.80 25.22
C GLU A 205 -0.61 -6.28 25.62
N LEU A 206 -1.45 -5.92 24.64
CA LEU A 206 -2.82 -5.46 24.89
C LEU A 206 -3.70 -6.54 25.56
N CYS A 207 -3.57 -7.80 25.14
CA CYS A 207 -4.27 -8.92 25.77
C CYS A 207 -3.74 -9.21 27.19
N SER A 208 -2.52 -8.77 27.50
CA SER A 208 -1.93 -8.93 28.83
C SER A 208 -2.40 -7.88 29.85
N ASP A 209 -3.12 -6.85 29.41
CA ASP A 209 -3.67 -5.77 30.24
C ASP A 209 -4.55 -6.33 31.38
N ALA A 210 -4.27 -5.85 32.60
CA ALA A 210 -4.99 -6.22 33.81
C ALA A 210 -6.49 -5.90 33.74
N GLN A 211 -6.89 -4.82 33.06
CA GLN A 211 -8.29 -4.43 32.91
C GLN A 211 -9.06 -5.42 32.02
N LEU A 212 -8.45 -5.88 30.93
CA LEU A 212 -9.04 -6.88 30.04
C LEU A 212 -9.20 -8.23 30.75
N LYS A 213 -8.15 -8.67 31.45
CA LYS A 213 -8.17 -9.93 32.22
C LYS A 213 -9.25 -9.91 33.31
N ARG A 214 -9.41 -8.80 34.03
CA ARG A 214 -10.46 -8.64 35.05
C ARG A 214 -11.86 -8.77 34.45
N TYR A 215 -12.10 -8.11 33.32
CA TYR A 215 -13.39 -8.18 32.63
C TYR A 215 -13.74 -9.62 32.21
N ILE A 216 -12.80 -10.34 31.59
CA ILE A 216 -13.00 -11.74 31.15
C ILE A 216 -13.28 -12.67 32.35
N ILE A 217 -12.57 -12.46 33.47
CA ILE A 217 -12.78 -13.26 34.69
C ILE A 217 -14.19 -13.00 35.25
N LEU A 218 -14.63 -11.74 35.31
CA LEU A 218 -15.97 -11.37 35.79
C LEU A 218 -17.07 -11.96 34.91
N GLU A 219 -16.96 -11.83 33.59
CA GLU A 219 -17.93 -12.41 32.64
C GLU A 219 -18.00 -13.94 32.78
N ARG A 220 -16.85 -14.60 32.99
CA ARG A 220 -16.81 -16.05 33.23
C ARG A 220 -17.40 -16.44 34.58
N LEU A 221 -17.24 -15.62 35.62
CA LEU A 221 -17.85 -15.84 36.93
C LEU A 221 -19.37 -15.63 36.88
N GLU A 222 -19.85 -14.59 36.22
CA GLU A 222 -21.27 -14.32 35.99
C GLU A 222 -21.93 -15.44 35.17
N CYS A 223 -21.29 -15.91 34.10
CA CYS A 223 -21.75 -17.07 33.34
C CYS A 223 -21.79 -18.36 34.18
N ARG A 224 -20.85 -18.54 35.12
CA ARG A 224 -20.83 -19.71 36.02
C ARG A 224 -21.90 -19.63 37.10
N MET A 225 -22.20 -18.42 37.60
CA MET A 225 -23.29 -18.17 38.55
C MET A 225 -24.66 -18.33 37.88
N ALA A 226 -24.84 -17.83 36.65
CA ALA A 226 -26.08 -17.98 35.88
C ALA A 226 -26.38 -19.44 35.49
N ASN A 227 -25.35 -20.26 35.25
CA ASN A 227 -25.50 -21.68 34.93
C ASN A 227 -25.53 -22.62 36.16
N GLY A 228 -25.68 -22.09 37.38
CA GLY A 228 -25.89 -22.91 38.59
C GLY A 228 -24.75 -23.88 38.94
N ARG A 229 -23.50 -23.63 38.49
CA ARG A 229 -22.33 -24.49 38.75
C ARG A 229 -21.37 -23.92 39.80
N LEU A 230 -21.93 -23.43 40.89
CA LEU A 230 -21.22 -23.21 42.14
C LEU A 230 -21.99 -23.93 43.25
N LYS A 231 -21.72 -25.23 43.41
CA LYS A 231 -21.91 -25.87 44.71
C LYS A 231 -20.61 -25.64 45.49
N LEU A 232 -20.76 -24.94 46.61
CA LEU A 232 -19.79 -24.85 47.70
C LEU A 232 -19.37 -26.26 48.15
#